data_AF-A0A2N1XE10-F1
#
_entry.id   AF-A0A2N1XE10-F1
#
_cell.length_a   1.000
_cell.length_b   1.000
_cell.length_c   1.000
_cell.angle_alpha   90.00
_cell.angle_beta   90.00
_cell.angle_gamma   90.00
#
_symmetry.space_group_name_H-M   'P 1'
#
loop_
_entity.id
_entity.type
_entity.pdbx_description
1 polymer ?
#
loop_
_entity_poly.entity_id
_entity_poly.type
_entity_poly.pdbx_seq_one_letter_code
_entity_poly.pdbx_strand_id
1 'polypeptide(L)' 'MSYTLHRDAERELAHAARFYRREGGRALTARFLDEFEHSVELLIEHPGIGSPTSDDRRWFRSPASRTPSSIGRSIWAS' A
#
# COMPACT_ATOMS: atom_id res chain seq x y z
N MET A 1 -15.12 -9.68 0.82
CA MET A 1 -15.73 -8.34 0.71
C MET A 1 -15.13 -7.63 -0.51
N SER A 2 -15.86 -6.72 -1.16
CA SER A 2 -15.35 -5.91 -2.27
C SER A 2 -14.97 -4.51 -1.81
N TYR A 3 -13.82 -4.01 -2.22
CA TYR A 3 -13.45 -2.60 -2.13
C TYR A 3 -13.46 -1.96 -3.52
N THR A 4 -13.43 -0.64 -3.56
CA THR A 4 -13.23 0.11 -4.81
C THR A 4 -12.06 1.04 -4.62
N LEU A 5 -11.09 0.98 -5.54
CA LEU A 5 -10.00 1.92 -5.56
C LEU A 5 -10.41 3.14 -6.37
N HIS A 6 -10.01 4.32 -5.88
CA HIS A 6 -10.02 5.49 -6.72
C HIS A 6 -9.11 5.24 -7.94
N ARG A 7 -9.49 5.75 -9.11
CA ARG A 7 -8.75 5.51 -10.37
C ARG A 7 -7.27 5.95 -10.28
N ASP A 8 -6.96 6.96 -9.49
CA ASP A 8 -5.57 7.36 -9.17
C ASP A 8 -4.84 6.31 -8.33
N ALA A 9 -5.50 5.74 -7.32
CA ALA A 9 -4.92 4.70 -6.49
C ALA A 9 -4.64 3.41 -7.28
N GLU A 10 -5.52 3.05 -8.23
CA GLU A 10 -5.25 1.93 -9.16
C GLU A 10 -3.99 2.18 -10.00
N ARG A 11 -3.80 3.42 -10.48
CA ARG A 11 -2.61 3.81 -11.25
C ARG A 11 -1.34 3.73 -10.39
N GLU A 12 -1.40 4.26 -9.17
CA GLU A 12 -0.26 4.23 -8.23
C GLU A 12 0.12 2.79 -7.86
N LEU A 13 -0.86 1.93 -7.59
CA LEU A 13 -0.63 0.50 -7.32
C LEU A 13 0.05 -0.20 -8.50
N ALA A 14 -0.44 0.04 -9.73
CA ALA A 14 0.15 -0.51 -10.94
C ALA A 14 1.58 0.02 -11.19
N HIS A 15 1.82 1.30 -10.92
CA HIS A 15 3.14 1.92 -11.04
C HIS A 15 4.13 1.33 -10.04
N ALA A 16 3.75 1.20 -8.77
CA ALA A 16 4.55 0.58 -7.72
C ALA A 16 4.85 -0.90 -8.03
N ALA A 17 3.86 -1.68 -8.48
CA ALA A 17 4.07 -3.06 -8.87
C ALA A 17 5.08 -3.18 -10.04
N ARG A 18 4.99 -2.30 -11.03
CA ARG A 18 5.95 -2.25 -12.14
C ARG A 18 7.36 -1.89 -11.66
N PHE A 19 7.47 -0.94 -10.73
CA PHE A 19 8.74 -0.56 -10.12
C PHE A 19 9.37 -1.74 -9.39
N TYR A 20 8.65 -2.38 -8.46
CA TYR A 20 9.19 -3.52 -7.71
C TYR A 20 9.56 -4.71 -8.60
N ARG A 21 8.80 -4.92 -9.68
CA ARG A 21 9.13 -5.96 -10.67
C ARG A 21 10.46 -5.68 -11.36
N ARG A 22 10.73 -4.40 -11.67
CA ARG A 22 11.96 -3.97 -12.32
C ARG A 22 13.15 -4.01 -11.36
N GLU A 23 13.00 -3.50 -10.16
CA GLU A 23 14.11 -3.34 -9.21
C GLU A 23 14.42 -4.60 -8.39
N GLY A 24 13.41 -5.43 -8.07
CA GLY A 24 13.58 -6.59 -7.17
C GLY A 24 12.96 -7.88 -7.67
N GLY A 25 12.48 -7.91 -8.90
CA GLY A 25 11.94 -9.11 -9.54
C GLY A 25 10.59 -9.56 -8.99
N ARG A 26 10.14 -10.73 -9.49
CA ARG A 26 8.77 -11.24 -9.28
C ARG A 26 8.44 -11.47 -7.80
N ALA A 27 9.38 -12.01 -7.03
CA ALA A 27 9.16 -12.34 -5.63
C ALA A 27 8.90 -11.08 -4.78
N LEU A 28 9.59 -9.97 -5.08
CA LEU A 28 9.38 -8.71 -4.37
C LEU A 28 8.04 -8.06 -4.77
N THR A 29 7.69 -8.11 -6.06
CA THR A 29 6.37 -7.63 -6.52
C THR A 29 5.22 -8.39 -5.88
N ALA A 30 5.32 -9.72 -5.79
CA ALA A 30 4.30 -10.55 -5.17
C ALA A 30 4.09 -10.16 -3.70
N ARG A 31 5.18 -10.09 -2.93
CA ARG A 31 5.12 -9.65 -1.52
C ARG A 31 4.51 -8.26 -1.35
N PHE A 32 4.80 -7.33 -2.25
CA PHE A 32 4.21 -5.99 -2.22
C PHE A 32 2.69 -6.03 -2.45
N LEU A 33 2.22 -6.83 -3.41
CA LEU A 33 0.79 -6.96 -3.70
C LEU A 33 0.05 -7.71 -2.58
N ASP A 34 0.67 -8.74 -2.00
CA ASP A 34 0.12 -9.47 -0.85
C ASP A 34 -0.05 -8.53 0.36
N GLU A 35 0.93 -7.67 0.62
CA GLU A 35 0.87 -6.70 1.71
C GLU A 35 -0.21 -5.62 1.47
N PHE A 36 -0.37 -5.20 0.22
CA PHE A 36 -1.45 -4.29 -0.15
C PHE A 36 -2.82 -4.92 0.12
N GLU A 37 -3.04 -6.16 -0.33
CA GLU A 37 -4.31 -6.85 -0.11
C GLU A 37 -4.58 -7.06 1.39
N HIS A 38 -3.56 -7.48 2.15
CA HIS A 38 -3.67 -7.61 3.61
C HIS A 38 -4.05 -6.28 4.30
N SER A 39 -3.50 -5.17 3.83
CA SER A 39 -3.86 -3.83 4.33
C SER A 39 -5.33 -3.51 4.07
N VAL A 40 -5.84 -3.88 2.90
CA VAL A 40 -7.23 -3.64 2.50
C VAL A 40 -8.18 -4.51 3.32
N GLU A 41 -7.84 -5.78 3.54
CA GLU A 41 -8.60 -6.69 4.42
C GLU A 41 -8.74 -6.08 5.82
N LEU A 42 -7.64 -5.62 6.42
CA LEU A 42 -7.66 -4.97 7.73
C LEU A 42 -8.54 -3.71 7.77
N LEU A 43 -8.52 -2.89 6.70
CA LEU A 43 -9.33 -1.68 6.62
C LEU A 43 -10.83 -1.98 6.44
N ILE A 44 -11.16 -3.07 5.76
CA ILE A 44 -12.54 -3.55 5.64
C ILE A 44 -13.03 -4.09 6.99
N GLU A 45 -12.21 -4.90 7.68
CA GLU A 45 -12.55 -5.51 8.96
C GLU A 45 -12.62 -4.48 10.10
N HIS A 46 -11.77 -3.45 10.04
CA HIS A 46 -11.66 -2.43 11.07
C HIS A 46 -11.63 -1.01 10.49
N PRO A 47 -12.76 -0.46 10.01
CA PRO A 47 -12.81 0.84 9.31
C PRO A 47 -12.30 2.04 10.12
N GLY A 48 -12.23 1.91 11.45
CA GLY A 48 -11.76 2.96 12.36
C GLY A 48 -10.23 3.06 12.49
N ILE A 49 -9.46 2.11 11.93
CA ILE A 49 -7.99 2.12 12.06
C ILE A 49 -7.36 3.17 11.15
N GLY A 50 -6.18 3.66 11.56
CA GLY A 50 -5.48 4.74 10.87
C GLY A 50 -5.70 6.12 11.49
N SER A 51 -4.80 7.04 11.15
CA SER A 51 -4.80 8.39 11.70
C SER A 51 -5.82 9.26 10.95
N PRO A 52 -6.73 9.97 11.65
CA PRO A 52 -7.66 10.88 11.00
C PRO A 52 -6.92 12.02 10.32
N THR A 53 -7.46 12.48 9.20
CA THR A 53 -7.04 13.70 8.50
C THR A 53 -8.15 14.75 8.57
N SER A 54 -7.85 15.96 8.10
CA SER A 54 -8.78 17.10 8.12
C SER A 54 -10.04 16.93 7.24
N ASP A 55 -10.12 15.87 6.41
CA ASP A 55 -11.16 15.68 5.39
C ASP A 55 -11.95 14.37 5.58
N ASP A 56 -12.13 13.93 6.84
CA ASP A 56 -12.76 12.66 7.21
C ASP A 56 -12.10 11.40 6.57
N ARG A 57 -10.88 11.56 6.07
CA ARG A 57 -10.05 10.47 5.56
C ARG A 57 -9.19 9.93 6.68
N ARG A 58 -8.74 8.68 6.54
CA ARG A 58 -7.79 8.06 7.47
C ARG A 58 -6.54 7.64 6.71
N TRP A 59 -5.39 7.98 7.27
CA TRP A 59 -4.10 7.49 6.79
C TRP A 59 -3.79 6.18 7.51
N PHE A 60 -3.76 5.10 6.74
CA PHE A 60 -3.36 3.80 7.23
C PHE A 60 -1.92 3.50 6.81
N ARG A 61 -1.06 3.29 7.80
CA ARG A 61 0.28 2.76 7.57
C ARG A 61 0.20 1.24 7.76
N SER A 62 0.58 0.49 6.73
CA SER A 62 0.57 -0.96 6.85
C SER A 62 1.52 -1.44 7.97
N PRO A 63 1.07 -2.35 8.86
CA PRO A 63 1.87 -2.82 9.99
C PRO A 63 3.08 -3.68 9.60
N ALA A 64 3.11 -4.33 8.42
CA ALA A 64 4.24 -5.17 8.03
C ALA A 64 5.43 -4.40 7.42
N SER A 65 5.39 -3.05 7.41
CA SER A 65 6.54 -2.21 7.02
C SER A 65 7.72 -2.24 8.03
N ARG A 66 7.82 -3.31 8.85
CA ARG A 66 8.84 -3.47 9.90
C ARG A 66 10.11 -4.17 9.41
N THR A 67 10.31 -4.29 8.09
CA THR A 67 11.60 -4.65 7.47
C THR A 67 12.25 -3.43 6.84
N PRO A 68 13.47 -3.04 7.25
CA PRO A 68 14.20 -1.95 6.61
C PRO A 68 14.81 -2.43 5.28
N SER A 69 14.00 -2.61 4.25
CA SER A 69 14.51 -2.54 2.88
C SER A 69 14.53 -1.07 2.50
N SER A 70 15.74 -0.53 2.34
CA SER A 70 16.09 0.88 2.08
C SER A 70 15.47 1.51 0.83
N ILE A 71 14.55 0.82 0.14
CA ILE A 71 13.97 1.24 -1.14
C ILE A 71 12.63 1.99 -0.94
N GLY A 72 11.95 1.80 0.20
CA GLY A 72 10.63 2.40 0.45
C GLY A 72 10.61 3.89 0.82
N ARG A 73 11.77 4.53 1.06
CA ARG A 73 11.84 5.95 1.48
C ARG A 73 11.70 6.95 0.33
N SER A 74 11.94 6.54 -0.91
CA SER A 74 12.01 7.46 -2.06
C SER A 74 10.69 7.68 -2.80
N ILE A 75 9.65 6.90 -2.48
CA ILE A 75 8.36 6.90 -3.20
C ILE A 75 7.26 7.71 -2.50
N TRP A 76 7.51 8.25 -1.30
CA TRP A 76 6.49 8.97 -0.52
C TRP A 76 6.94 10.35 -0.02
N ALA A 77 8.09 10.83 -0.52
CA ALA A 77 8.57 12.19 -0.31
C ALA A 77 8.90 12.80 -1.67
N SER A 78 7.88 13.19 -2.42
CA SER A 78 7.94 14.13 -3.55
C SER A 78 6.57 14.74 -3.75
#